data_AF-A0A1E1XQF5-F1
#
_entry.id   AF-A0A1E1XQF5-F1
#
_cell.length_a   1.000
_cell.length_b   1.000
_cell.length_c   1.000
_cell.angle_alpha   90.00
_cell.angle_beta   90.00
_cell.angle_gamma   90.00
#
_symmetry.space_group_name_H-M   'P 1'
#
loop_
_entity.id
_entity.type
_entity.pdbx_description
1 polymer ?
#
loop_
_entity_poly.entity_id
_entity_poly.type
_entity_poly.pdbx_seq_one_letter_code
_entity_poly.pdbx_strand_id
1 'polypeptide(L)'
;EVKSVSHVIEEKGTRLRLTVTDTPGFGDQINNENCWLPILEYINEQYEKYLSEEQSVTRKKHIPDTRVHCCLYFVPPTGHSLTPLDVEFMKRLDKCVNIVPVIAKADTLTLEERSNFKQRIREDLQKHGISVYPVQEFEDDPEETVLNNKIRASIPFAVVGSDKQHTVNGRTVYGRQTQWGLVEVENRHHCEFPDLRDMLIRTHMQDLVEVTKTVHYENFRHERLQARHGHMNGHSMNIVNLNESSL
;
A
#
# COMPACT_ATOMS: atom_id res chain seq x y z
N GLU A 1 4.97 -5.43 -16.41
CA GLU A 1 3.69 -6.15 -16.30
C GLU A 1 3.42 -6.40 -14.83
N VAL A 2 2.18 -6.20 -14.39
CA VAL A 2 1.76 -6.44 -13.00
C VAL A 2 1.55 -7.94 -12.81
N LYS A 3 2.19 -8.54 -11.80
CA LYS A 3 2.18 -9.99 -11.57
C LYS A 3 1.70 -10.32 -10.16
N SER A 4 0.68 -11.15 -10.04
CA SER A 4 0.14 -11.56 -8.74
C SER A 4 0.54 -12.98 -8.39
N VAL A 5 0.97 -13.18 -7.15
CA VAL A 5 1.28 -14.49 -6.56
C VAL A 5 0.40 -14.69 -5.34
N SER A 6 -0.35 -15.79 -5.30
CA SER A 6 -1.25 -16.13 -4.19
C SER A 6 -0.75 -17.35 -3.44
N HIS A 7 -0.69 -17.24 -2.11
CA HIS A 7 -0.36 -18.34 -1.22
C HIS A 7 -1.40 -18.45 -0.09
N VAL A 8 -1.67 -19.68 0.34
CA VAL A 8 -2.46 -19.92 1.54
C VAL A 8 -1.49 -20.11 2.70
N ILE A 9 -1.53 -19.20 3.66
CA ILE A 9 -0.74 -19.26 4.88
C ILE A 9 -1.65 -19.60 6.06
N GLU A 10 -1.08 -20.13 7.14
CA GLU A 10 -1.80 -20.41 8.37
C GLU A 10 -1.10 -19.69 9.52
N GLU A 11 -1.85 -18.87 10.25
CA GLU A 11 -1.36 -18.18 11.44
C GLU A 11 -2.29 -18.44 12.61
N LYS A 12 -1.75 -19.05 13.68
CA LYS A 12 -2.48 -19.40 14.92
C LYS A 12 -3.79 -20.18 14.67
N GLY A 13 -3.82 -21.05 13.66
CA GLY A 13 -4.99 -21.84 13.27
C GLY A 13 -5.96 -21.15 12.31
N THR A 14 -5.71 -19.89 11.95
CA THR A 14 -6.49 -19.17 10.93
C THR A 14 -5.81 -19.29 9.58
N ARG A 15 -6.53 -19.84 8.58
CA ARG A 15 -6.06 -19.91 7.20
C ARG A 15 -6.33 -18.59 6.48
N LEU A 16 -5.29 -17.97 5.96
CA LEU A 16 -5.35 -16.74 5.18
C LEU A 16 -4.90 -17.02 3.74
N ARG A 17 -5.64 -16.50 2.76
CA ARG A 17 -5.17 -16.46 1.36
C ARG A 17 -4.53 -15.10 1.11
N LEU A 18 -3.21 -15.03 1.21
CA LEU A 18 -2.44 -13.84 0.93
C LEU A 18 -2.11 -13.77 -0.56
N THR A 19 -2.42 -12.65 -1.20
CA THR A 19 -2.02 -12.37 -2.59
C THR A 19 -1.12 -11.16 -2.61
N VAL A 20 0.09 -11.33 -3.13
CA VAL A 20 1.04 -10.23 -3.33
C VAL A 20 1.08 -9.92 -4.82
N THR A 21 0.83 -8.66 -5.17
CA THR A 21 0.89 -8.19 -6.55
C THR A 21 2.14 -7.34 -6.73
N ASP A 22 3.08 -7.86 -7.50
CA ASP A 22 4.32 -7.19 -7.89
C ASP A 22 4.06 -6.27 -9.09
N THR A 23 4.68 -5.10 -9.07
CA THR A 23 4.47 -4.04 -10.07
C THR A 23 5.75 -3.75 -10.83
N PRO A 24 5.67 -3.33 -12.10
CA PRO A 24 6.85 -2.83 -12.80
C PRO A 24 7.39 -1.58 -12.08
N GLY A 25 8.71 -1.40 -12.10
CA GLY A 25 9.35 -0.17 -11.62
C GLY A 25 8.91 1.06 -12.45
N PHE A 26 8.99 2.23 -11.81
CA PHE A 26 8.75 3.53 -12.42
C PHE A 26 9.92 4.47 -12.11
N GLY A 27 10.03 5.60 -12.82
CA GLY A 27 11.09 6.59 -12.59
C GLY A 27 12.36 6.41 -13.44
N ASP A 28 12.46 5.34 -14.22
CA ASP A 28 13.63 5.03 -15.06
C ASP A 28 13.60 5.75 -16.42
N GLN A 29 12.47 6.33 -16.82
CA GLN A 29 12.31 6.99 -18.11
C GLN A 29 12.69 8.47 -18.04
N ILE A 30 13.02 9.06 -19.19
CA ILE A 30 13.25 10.53 -19.29
C ILE A 30 11.94 11.28 -19.01
N ASN A 31 10.84 10.80 -19.58
CA ASN A 31 9.50 11.27 -19.26
C ASN A 31 8.76 10.20 -18.45
N ASN A 32 8.43 10.52 -17.20
CA ASN A 32 7.67 9.66 -16.29
C ASN A 32 6.21 10.11 -16.11
N GLU A 33 5.71 11.01 -16.97
CA GLU A 33 4.29 11.33 -17.02
C GLU A 33 3.47 10.05 -17.13
N ASN A 34 2.38 9.98 -16.35
CA ASN A 34 1.43 8.87 -16.39
C ASN A 34 1.99 7.49 -16.00
N CYS A 35 3.16 7.41 -15.37
CA CYS A 35 3.75 6.13 -14.94
C CYS A 35 2.90 5.39 -13.88
N TRP A 36 1.99 6.10 -13.21
CA TRP A 36 1.02 5.55 -12.26
C TRP A 36 -0.18 4.84 -12.93
N LEU A 37 -0.48 5.12 -14.20
CA LEU A 37 -1.69 4.62 -14.86
C LEU A 37 -1.83 3.09 -14.80
N PRO A 38 -0.79 2.28 -15.09
CA PRO A 38 -0.95 0.82 -15.07
C PRO A 38 -1.32 0.28 -13.69
N ILE A 39 -0.88 0.93 -12.61
CA ILE A 39 -1.20 0.52 -11.24
C ILE A 39 -2.62 0.96 -10.87
N LEU A 40 -3.02 2.19 -11.20
CA LEU A 40 -4.39 2.67 -10.98
C LEU A 40 -5.42 1.87 -11.77
N GLU A 41 -5.12 1.56 -13.04
CA GLU A 41 -5.95 0.72 -13.89
C GLU A 41 -6.13 -0.67 -13.27
N TYR A 42 -5.04 -1.29 -12.80
CA TYR A 42 -5.13 -2.58 -12.13
C TYR A 42 -6.02 -2.55 -10.87
N ILE A 43 -5.90 -1.52 -10.03
CA ILE A 43 -6.74 -1.36 -8.82
C ILE A 43 -8.21 -1.22 -9.23
N ASN A 44 -8.50 -0.32 -10.17
CA ASN A 44 -9.84 -0.06 -10.69
C ASN A 44 -10.46 -1.30 -11.35
N GLU A 45 -9.68 -2.09 -12.09
CA GLU A 45 -10.14 -3.36 -12.65
C GLU A 45 -10.59 -4.34 -11.57
N GLN A 46 -9.91 -4.40 -10.42
CA GLN A 46 -10.33 -5.31 -9.34
C GLN A 46 -11.63 -4.81 -8.69
N TYR A 47 -11.81 -3.48 -8.57
CA TYR A 47 -13.08 -2.91 -8.11
C TYR A 47 -14.21 -3.16 -9.10
N GLU A 48 -13.97 -3.02 -10.41
CA GLU A 48 -14.96 -3.27 -11.45
C GLU A 48 -15.38 -4.76 -11.46
N LYS A 49 -14.42 -5.69 -11.35
CA LYS A 49 -14.72 -7.12 -11.20
C LYS A 49 -15.62 -7.39 -10.01
N TYR A 50 -15.31 -6.82 -8.86
CA TYR A 50 -16.11 -6.99 -7.65
C TYR A 50 -17.53 -6.41 -7.82
N LEU A 51 -17.64 -5.19 -8.38
CA LEU A 51 -18.92 -4.53 -8.64
C LEU A 51 -19.79 -5.32 -9.62
N SER A 52 -19.19 -5.88 -10.66
CA SER A 52 -19.91 -6.68 -11.66
C SER A 52 -20.55 -7.94 -11.04
N GLU A 53 -19.85 -8.59 -10.11
CA GLU A 53 -20.35 -9.76 -9.38
C GLU A 53 -21.43 -9.37 -8.36
N GLU A 54 -21.30 -8.21 -7.71
CA GLU A 54 -22.32 -7.66 -6.80
C GLU A 54 -23.64 -7.33 -7.53
N GLN A 55 -23.54 -6.80 -8.75
CA GLN A 55 -24.70 -6.44 -9.58
C GLN A 55 -25.31 -7.61 -10.34
N SER A 56 -24.62 -8.75 -10.44
CA SER A 56 -25.10 -9.93 -11.16
C SER A 56 -26.45 -10.41 -10.63
N VAL A 57 -27.35 -10.81 -11.54
CA VAL A 57 -28.67 -11.37 -11.19
C VAL A 57 -28.51 -12.70 -10.45
N THR A 58 -27.54 -13.52 -10.87
CA THR A 58 -27.16 -14.77 -10.20
C THR A 58 -26.03 -14.50 -9.23
N ARG A 59 -26.34 -13.85 -8.10
CA ARG A 59 -25.35 -13.50 -7.08
C ARG A 59 -24.72 -14.76 -6.48
N LYS A 60 -23.39 -14.83 -6.51
CA LYS A 60 -22.64 -15.84 -5.77
C LYS A 60 -22.81 -15.60 -4.27
N LYS A 61 -22.96 -16.68 -3.49
CA LYS A 61 -23.01 -16.60 -2.01
C LYS A 61 -21.75 -15.96 -1.42
N HIS A 62 -20.61 -16.21 -2.05
CA HIS A 62 -19.31 -15.63 -1.68
C HIS A 62 -18.66 -15.07 -2.95
N ILE A 63 -18.60 -13.74 -3.06
CA ILE A 63 -17.88 -13.07 -4.15
C ILE A 63 -16.37 -13.20 -3.85
N PRO A 64 -15.56 -13.70 -4.80
CA PRO A 64 -14.11 -13.72 -4.64
C PRO A 64 -13.58 -12.29 -4.52
N ASP A 65 -13.08 -11.92 -3.34
CA ASP A 65 -12.44 -10.62 -3.16
C ASP A 65 -11.01 -10.65 -3.73
N THR A 66 -10.79 -9.82 -4.76
CA THR A 66 -9.50 -9.63 -5.44
C THR A 66 -9.02 -8.17 -5.34
N ARG A 67 -9.76 -7.32 -4.62
CA ARG A 67 -9.45 -5.90 -4.47
C ARG A 67 -8.12 -5.75 -3.72
N VAL A 68 -7.38 -4.69 -4.03
CA VAL A 68 -6.11 -4.39 -3.36
C VAL A 68 -6.42 -3.74 -2.02
N HIS A 69 -6.10 -4.43 -0.92
CA HIS A 69 -6.40 -3.93 0.43
C HIS A 69 -5.34 -2.98 0.99
N CYS A 70 -4.11 -3.06 0.48
CA CYS A 70 -2.96 -2.28 0.94
C CYS A 70 -1.93 -2.15 -0.18
N CYS A 71 -1.39 -0.95 -0.36
CA CYS A 71 -0.28 -0.63 -1.24
C CYS A 71 0.96 -0.29 -0.40
N LEU A 72 2.00 -1.12 -0.50
CA LEU A 72 3.30 -0.82 0.09
C LEU A 72 4.07 0.11 -0.85
N TYR A 73 4.19 1.38 -0.48
CA TYR A 73 4.87 2.38 -1.31
C TYR A 73 6.35 2.49 -0.92
N PHE A 74 7.25 2.02 -1.77
CA PHE A 74 8.68 1.98 -1.49
C PHE A 74 9.35 3.33 -1.83
N VAL A 75 9.72 4.06 -0.78
CA VAL A 75 10.49 5.31 -0.89
C VAL A 75 11.99 4.98 -0.98
N PRO A 76 12.71 5.49 -2.00
CA PRO A 76 14.15 5.29 -2.09
C PRO A 76 14.91 5.89 -0.89
N PRO A 77 15.96 5.24 -0.37
CA PRO A 77 16.70 5.71 0.80
C PRO A 77 17.71 6.83 0.43
N THR A 78 17.22 7.96 -0.10
CA THR A 78 18.08 9.09 -0.50
C THR A 78 18.58 9.91 0.69
N GLY A 79 17.89 9.82 1.83
CA GLY A 79 18.17 10.66 3.01
C GLY A 79 17.66 12.10 2.90
N HIS A 80 17.03 12.48 1.78
CA HIS A 80 16.55 13.84 1.53
C HIS A 80 15.05 14.00 1.82
N SER A 81 14.26 14.49 0.87
CA SER A 81 12.81 14.65 0.92
C SER A 81 12.14 13.68 -0.06
N LEU A 82 10.82 13.59 -0.03
CA LEU A 82 10.09 12.88 -1.08
C LEU A 82 10.37 13.53 -2.44
N THR A 83 10.51 12.69 -3.48
CA THR A 83 10.67 13.23 -4.84
C THR A 83 9.32 13.79 -5.32
N PRO A 84 9.31 14.78 -6.23
CA PRO A 84 8.06 15.28 -6.81
C PRO A 84 7.25 14.16 -7.49
N LEU A 85 7.93 13.18 -8.09
CA LEU A 85 7.30 12.02 -8.69
C LEU A 85 6.59 11.17 -7.62
N ASP A 86 7.23 10.91 -6.49
CA ASP A 86 6.62 10.15 -5.38
C ASP A 86 5.42 10.87 -4.78
N VAL A 87 5.51 12.19 -4.62
CA VAL A 87 4.41 13.02 -4.14
C VAL A 87 3.20 12.90 -5.07
N GLU A 88 3.40 13.06 -6.38
CA GLU A 88 2.32 12.99 -7.36
C GLU A 88 1.73 11.57 -7.43
N PHE A 89 2.57 10.53 -7.35
CA PHE A 89 2.10 9.15 -7.35
C PHE A 89 1.22 8.86 -6.14
N MET A 90 1.71 9.17 -4.93
CA MET A 90 0.98 8.88 -3.69
C MET A 90 -0.33 9.68 -3.59
N LYS A 91 -0.37 10.93 -4.08
CA LYS A 91 -1.61 11.74 -4.17
C LYS A 91 -2.70 11.15 -5.06
N ARG A 92 -2.32 10.31 -6.02
CA ARG A 92 -3.28 9.60 -6.89
C ARG A 92 -3.72 8.29 -6.27
N LEU A 93 -2.79 7.61 -5.58
CA LEU A 93 -3.07 6.35 -4.92
C LEU A 93 -3.93 6.51 -3.66
N ASP A 94 -3.76 7.56 -2.86
CA ASP A 94 -4.41 7.68 -1.54
C ASP A 94 -5.94 7.77 -1.64
N LYS A 95 -6.45 8.26 -2.77
CA LYS A 95 -7.88 8.31 -3.11
C LYS A 95 -8.49 6.94 -3.40
N CYS A 96 -7.68 5.92 -3.70
CA CYS A 96 -8.17 4.64 -4.22
C CYS A 96 -7.64 3.40 -3.49
N VAL A 97 -6.64 3.51 -2.61
CA VAL A 97 -6.10 2.38 -1.86
C VAL A 97 -5.41 2.85 -0.57
N ASN A 98 -5.40 1.99 0.45
CA ASN A 98 -4.62 2.23 1.67
C ASN A 98 -3.12 2.23 1.37
N ILE A 99 -2.44 3.37 1.56
CA ILE A 99 -0.99 3.47 1.35
C ILE A 99 -0.24 3.27 2.67
N VAL A 100 0.76 2.38 2.66
CA VAL A 100 1.74 2.24 3.74
C VAL A 100 3.12 2.56 3.15
N PRO A 101 3.69 3.74 3.43
CA PRO A 101 5.01 4.09 2.90
C PRO A 101 6.11 3.38 3.68
N VAL A 102 7.13 2.95 2.94
CA VAL A 102 8.22 2.11 3.42
C VAL A 102 9.53 2.64 2.87
N ILE A 103 10.53 2.91 3.71
CA ILE A 103 11.88 3.23 3.23
C ILE A 103 12.54 1.93 2.80
N ALA A 104 12.85 1.82 1.50
CA ALA A 104 13.48 0.67 0.90
C ALA A 104 14.97 0.58 1.30
N LYS A 105 15.52 -0.64 1.36
CA LYS A 105 16.97 -0.88 1.57
C LYS A 105 17.54 -0.02 2.72
N ALA A 106 16.85 -0.03 3.86
CA ALA A 106 17.18 0.84 4.99
C ALA A 106 18.56 0.57 5.60
N ASP A 107 19.19 -0.56 5.27
CA ASP A 107 20.58 -0.89 5.59
C ASP A 107 21.61 0.06 4.94
N THR A 108 21.17 0.91 4.00
CA THR A 108 22.00 1.96 3.38
C THR A 108 22.08 3.26 4.18
N LEU A 109 21.25 3.41 5.22
CA LEU A 109 21.19 4.60 6.07
C LEU A 109 21.66 4.27 7.48
N THR A 110 22.39 5.19 8.10
CA THR A 110 22.65 5.11 9.54
C THR A 110 21.36 5.34 10.34
N LEU A 111 21.38 4.99 11.64
CA LEU A 111 20.20 5.19 12.51
C LEU A 111 19.77 6.66 12.61
N GLU A 112 20.74 7.58 12.61
CA GLU A 112 20.49 9.02 12.65
C GLU A 112 19.89 9.52 11.33
N GLU A 113 20.49 9.17 10.19
CA GLU A 113 19.97 9.53 8.86
C GLU A 113 18.56 8.96 8.65
N ARG A 114 18.33 7.73 9.09
CA ARG A 114 17.01 7.09 9.04
C ARG A 114 15.97 7.85 9.85
N SER A 115 16.31 8.28 11.06
CA SER A 115 15.42 9.07 11.91
C SER A 115 15.08 10.42 11.27
N ASN A 116 16.11 11.12 10.78
CA ASN A 116 15.94 12.41 10.10
C ASN A 116 15.13 12.27 8.80
N PHE A 117 15.37 11.21 8.04
CA PHE A 117 14.67 10.97 6.78
C PHE A 117 13.19 10.64 7.01
N LYS A 118 12.87 9.82 8.02
CA LYS A 118 11.48 9.56 8.45
C LYS A 118 10.74 10.85 8.78
N GLN A 119 11.38 11.73 9.54
CA GLN A 119 10.79 13.02 9.92
C GLN A 119 10.47 13.87 8.69
N ARG A 120 11.42 14.00 7.75
CA ARG A 120 11.21 14.73 6.49
C ARG A 120 10.09 14.14 5.64
N ILE A 121 10.02 12.82 5.51
CA ILE A 121 8.93 12.15 4.77
C ILE A 121 7.58 12.47 5.41
N ARG A 122 7.45 12.43 6.75
CA ARG A 122 6.20 12.79 7.43
C ARG A 122 5.79 14.23 7.19
N GLU A 123 6.75 15.15 7.27
CA GLU A 123 6.52 16.58 6.98
C GLU A 123 6.07 16.79 5.54
N ASP A 124 6.67 16.09 4.57
CA ASP A 124 6.27 16.16 3.17
C ASP A 124 4.87 15.57 2.94
N LEU A 125 4.54 14.43 3.56
CA LEU A 125 3.20 13.84 3.47
C LEU A 125 2.13 14.80 3.98
N GLN A 126 2.36 15.42 5.15
CA GLN A 126 1.45 16.41 5.72
C GLN A 126 1.35 17.68 4.85
N LYS A 127 2.49 18.21 4.40
CA LYS A 127 2.55 19.41 3.55
C LYS A 127 1.77 19.25 2.25
N HIS A 128 1.80 18.05 1.67
CA HIS A 128 1.13 17.76 0.40
C HIS A 128 -0.28 17.19 0.57
N GLY A 129 -0.76 17.01 1.81
CA GLY A 129 -2.09 16.47 2.11
C GLY A 129 -2.27 15.02 1.66
N ILE A 130 -1.21 14.20 1.73
CA ILE A 130 -1.25 12.79 1.34
C ILE A 130 -1.70 11.95 2.53
N SER A 131 -2.82 11.26 2.37
CA SER A 131 -3.38 10.40 3.42
C SER A 131 -2.77 9.00 3.35
N VAL A 132 -2.03 8.62 4.40
CA VAL A 132 -1.46 7.28 4.55
C VAL A 132 -2.17 6.51 5.65
N TYR A 133 -2.21 5.18 5.51
CA TYR A 133 -2.83 4.30 6.48
C TYR A 133 -2.00 4.23 7.78
N PRO A 134 -2.61 4.22 8.98
CA PRO A 134 -4.04 4.39 9.24
C PRO A 134 -4.47 5.86 9.17
N VAL A 135 -5.58 6.14 8.49
CA VAL A 135 -6.11 7.51 8.29
C VAL A 135 -6.91 7.94 9.52
N GLN A 136 -6.55 9.09 10.10
CA GLN A 136 -7.11 9.56 11.37
C GLN A 136 -8.61 9.88 11.30
N GLU A 137 -9.09 10.29 10.12
CA GLU A 137 -10.49 10.67 9.91
C GLU A 137 -11.47 9.49 9.94
N PHE A 138 -10.97 8.25 9.87
CA PHE A 138 -11.80 7.04 9.88
C PHE A 138 -11.89 6.40 11.28
N GLU A 139 -11.30 7.02 12.31
CA GLU A 139 -11.25 6.47 13.66
C GLU A 139 -12.46 6.94 14.49
N ASP A 140 -13.34 6.01 14.83
CA ASP A 140 -14.48 6.26 15.72
C ASP A 140 -14.20 5.81 17.17
N ASP A 141 -13.23 4.92 17.39
CA ASP A 141 -12.90 4.32 18.69
C ASP A 141 -11.60 4.92 19.30
N PRO A 142 -11.66 5.47 20.53
CA PRO A 142 -10.47 5.91 21.27
C PRO A 142 -9.40 4.82 21.49
N GLU A 143 -9.77 3.55 21.67
CA GLU A 143 -8.80 2.47 21.85
C GLU A 143 -8.02 2.18 20.55
N GLU A 144 -8.74 2.17 19.42
CA GLU A 144 -8.16 2.05 18.09
C GLU A 144 -7.22 3.21 17.76
N THR A 145 -7.64 4.44 18.11
CA THR A 145 -6.83 5.66 17.96
C THR A 145 -5.46 5.52 18.64
N VAL A 146 -5.40 4.93 19.84
CA VAL A 146 -4.13 4.73 20.57
C VAL A 146 -3.24 3.70 19.86
N LEU A 147 -3.82 2.63 19.31
CA LEU A 147 -3.08 1.63 18.54
C LEU A 147 -2.52 2.23 17.25
N ASN A 148 -3.37 2.92 16.48
CA ASN A 148 -3.03 3.54 15.21
C ASN A 148 -2.00 4.65 15.36
N ASN A 149 -2.01 5.41 16.46
CA ASN A 149 -0.98 6.41 16.76
C ASN A 149 0.42 5.79 16.89
N LYS A 150 0.55 4.56 17.40
CA LYS A 150 1.85 3.86 17.45
C LYS A 150 2.34 3.48 16.04
N ILE A 151 1.42 3.09 15.16
CA ILE A 151 1.73 2.80 13.76
C ILE A 151 2.15 4.07 13.02
N ARG A 152 1.39 5.16 13.14
CA ARG A 152 1.72 6.48 12.56
C ARG A 152 3.11 6.97 13.00
N ALA A 153 3.44 6.80 14.28
CA ALA A 153 4.76 7.16 14.80
C ALA A 153 5.91 6.30 14.20
N SER A 154 5.60 5.10 13.72
CA SER A 154 6.56 4.19 13.10
C SER A 154 6.73 4.44 11.60
N ILE A 155 5.65 4.88 10.92
CA ILE A 155 5.62 5.15 9.49
C ILE A 155 6.51 6.36 9.12
N PRO A 156 7.26 6.33 8.00
CA PRO A 156 7.44 5.17 7.12
C PRO A 156 8.31 4.09 7.77
N PHE A 157 7.96 2.82 7.58
CA PHE A 157 8.77 1.71 8.10
C PHE A 157 10.08 1.60 7.33
N ALA A 158 11.20 1.46 8.03
CA ALA A 158 12.52 1.33 7.43
C ALA A 158 12.92 -0.14 7.36
N VAL A 159 12.75 -0.74 6.18
CA VAL A 159 12.82 -2.19 5.99
C VAL A 159 14.05 -2.62 5.22
N VAL A 160 14.49 -3.83 5.52
CA VAL A 160 15.50 -4.55 4.75
C VAL A 160 14.86 -5.85 4.31
N GLY A 161 14.96 -6.18 3.02
CA GLY A 161 14.47 -7.45 2.47
C GLY A 161 15.62 -8.41 2.20
N SER A 162 15.37 -9.71 2.36
CA SER A 162 16.27 -10.78 1.91
C SER A 162 15.49 -12.05 1.62
N ASP A 163 15.83 -12.73 0.53
CA ASP A 163 15.39 -14.08 0.17
C ASP A 163 16.41 -15.16 0.60
N LYS A 164 17.56 -14.75 1.17
CA LYS A 164 18.64 -15.65 1.57
C LYS A 164 18.56 -16.00 3.05
N GLN A 165 18.72 -17.28 3.33
CA GLN A 165 18.80 -17.82 4.68
C GLN A 165 20.26 -17.99 5.12
N HIS A 166 20.51 -17.69 6.39
CA HIS A 166 21.81 -17.82 7.05
C HIS A 166 21.64 -18.51 8.41
N THR A 167 22.66 -19.21 8.88
CA THR A 167 22.64 -19.83 10.21
C THR A 167 23.36 -18.93 11.21
N VAL A 168 22.65 -18.45 12.23
CA VAL A 168 23.17 -17.60 13.31
C VAL A 168 22.81 -18.27 14.64
N ASN A 169 23.81 -18.56 15.48
CA ASN A 169 23.60 -19.21 16.78
C ASN A 169 22.74 -20.50 16.70
N GLY A 170 22.93 -21.30 15.64
CA GLY A 170 22.18 -22.53 15.40
C GLY A 170 20.74 -22.34 14.91
N ARG A 171 20.29 -21.11 14.64
CA ARG A 171 18.96 -20.80 14.08
C ARG A 171 19.09 -20.34 12.62
N THR A 172 18.17 -20.77 11.78
CA THR A 172 18.06 -20.29 10.40
C THR A 172 17.30 -18.96 10.41
N VAL A 173 17.92 -17.91 9.88
CA VAL A 173 17.37 -16.55 9.81
C VAL A 173 17.47 -16.01 8.39
N TYR A 174 16.48 -15.22 7.97
CA TYR A 174 16.61 -14.43 6.74
C TYR A 174 17.49 -13.22 6.99
N GLY A 175 18.47 -12.99 6.13
CA GLY A 175 19.41 -11.90 6.32
C GLY A 175 20.15 -11.50 5.07
N ARG A 176 20.64 -10.27 5.05
CA ARG A 176 21.48 -9.73 3.99
C ARG A 176 22.93 -9.72 4.44
N GLN A 177 23.75 -10.54 3.81
CA GLN A 177 25.20 -10.54 4.04
C GLN A 177 25.84 -9.30 3.41
N THR A 178 26.55 -8.52 4.22
CA THR A 178 27.38 -7.39 3.78
C THR A 178 28.86 -7.67 4.06
N GLN A 179 29.74 -6.75 3.67
CA GLN A 179 31.17 -6.84 4.01
C GLN A 179 31.43 -6.67 5.51
N TRP A 180 30.54 -5.99 6.24
CA TRP A 180 30.72 -5.64 7.66
C TRP A 180 29.95 -6.55 8.62
N GLY A 181 29.05 -7.38 8.10
CA GLY A 181 28.24 -8.28 8.92
C GLY A 181 26.96 -8.75 8.23
N LEU A 182 26.17 -9.50 8.97
CA LEU A 182 24.87 -10.00 8.54
C LEU A 182 23.75 -9.12 9.10
N VAL A 183 22.96 -8.53 8.23
CA VAL A 183 21.75 -7.79 8.61
C VAL A 183 20.58 -8.77 8.64
N GLU A 184 20.24 -9.26 9.83
CA GLU A 184 19.06 -10.11 10.04
C GLU A 184 17.76 -9.32 9.83
N VAL A 185 16.92 -9.76 8.90
CA VAL A 185 15.68 -9.06 8.48
C VAL A 185 14.62 -9.11 9.57
N GLU A 186 14.52 -10.21 10.31
CA GLU A 186 13.52 -10.35 11.38
C GLU A 186 13.97 -9.79 12.74
N ASN A 187 15.15 -9.18 12.80
CA ASN A 187 15.70 -8.60 14.02
C ASN A 187 15.32 -7.11 14.12
N ARG A 188 14.53 -6.75 15.14
CA ARG A 188 14.05 -5.38 15.41
C ARG A 188 15.17 -4.37 15.68
N HIS A 189 16.35 -4.85 16.07
CA HIS A 189 17.52 -3.99 16.22
C HIS A 189 18.18 -3.61 14.89
N HIS A 190 17.92 -4.38 13.81
CA HIS A 190 18.49 -4.13 12.49
C HIS A 190 17.54 -3.36 11.58
N CYS A 191 16.27 -3.76 11.52
CA CYS A 191 15.28 -3.07 10.71
C CYS A 191 13.85 -3.25 11.25
N GLU A 192 12.91 -2.52 10.65
CA GLU A 192 11.51 -2.47 11.09
C GLU A 192 10.60 -3.39 10.24
N PHE A 193 11.20 -4.33 9.50
CA PHE A 193 10.42 -5.35 8.81
C PHE A 193 9.50 -6.16 9.74
N PRO A 194 9.89 -6.54 10.98
CA PRO A 194 8.99 -7.21 11.90
C PRO A 194 7.74 -6.38 12.24
N ASP A 195 7.89 -5.06 12.36
CA ASP A 195 6.79 -4.14 12.63
C ASP A 195 5.82 -4.07 11.45
N LEU A 196 6.35 -3.91 10.23
CA LEU A 196 5.54 -3.93 9.00
C LEU A 196 4.79 -5.26 8.84
N ARG A 197 5.49 -6.40 9.05
CA ARG A 197 4.88 -7.73 8.96
C ARG A 197 3.76 -7.87 9.97
N ASP A 198 4.03 -7.58 11.24
CA ASP A 198 3.05 -7.72 12.32
C ASP A 198 1.83 -6.80 12.08
N MET A 199 2.04 -5.58 11.53
CA MET A 199 0.95 -4.71 11.11
C MET A 199 0.06 -5.37 10.03
N LEU A 200 0.67 -5.85 8.94
CA LEU A 200 -0.05 -6.36 7.77
C LEU A 200 -0.83 -7.65 8.01
N ILE A 201 -0.27 -8.60 8.77
CA ILE A 201 -0.86 -9.94 8.88
C ILE A 201 -1.48 -10.24 10.24
N ARG A 202 -1.13 -9.48 11.30
CA ARG A 202 -1.57 -9.80 12.67
C ARG A 202 -2.56 -8.82 13.25
N THR A 203 -2.27 -7.52 13.15
CA THR A 203 -3.01 -6.50 13.91
C THR A 203 -4.00 -5.72 13.06
N HIS A 204 -3.62 -5.26 11.87
CA HIS A 204 -4.40 -4.30 11.08
C HIS A 204 -5.00 -4.90 9.80
N MET A 205 -4.84 -6.21 9.59
CA MET A 205 -5.32 -6.87 8.38
C MET A 205 -6.82 -6.69 8.14
N GLN A 206 -7.64 -6.85 9.19
CA GLN A 206 -9.09 -6.71 9.07
C GLN A 206 -9.50 -5.27 8.80
N ASP A 207 -8.86 -4.32 9.48
CA ASP A 207 -9.13 -2.89 9.29
C ASP A 207 -8.74 -2.42 7.87
N LEU A 208 -7.58 -2.85 7.34
CA LEU A 208 -7.21 -2.61 5.94
C LEU A 208 -8.30 -3.10 4.96
N VAL A 209 -8.87 -4.28 5.21
CA VAL A 209 -9.96 -4.84 4.39
C VAL A 209 -11.24 -4.03 4.55
N GLU A 210 -11.55 -3.60 5.77
CA GLU A 210 -12.72 -2.80 6.10
C GLU A 210 -12.68 -1.42 5.45
N VAL A 211 -11.60 -0.66 5.65
CA VAL A 211 -11.39 0.65 5.00
C VAL A 211 -11.44 0.53 3.47
N THR A 212 -10.85 -0.54 2.91
CA THR A 212 -10.94 -0.80 1.46
C THR A 212 -12.38 -0.97 1.00
N LYS A 213 -13.22 -1.63 1.81
CA LYS A 213 -14.63 -1.86 1.49
C LYS A 213 -15.47 -0.61 1.69
N THR A 214 -15.36 0.06 2.83
CA THR A 214 -16.27 1.13 3.26
C THR A 214 -15.91 2.50 2.69
N VAL A 215 -14.62 2.73 2.39
CA VAL A 215 -14.13 4.00 1.86
C VAL A 215 -13.80 3.83 0.38
N HIS A 216 -12.72 3.12 0.05
CA HIS A 216 -12.16 3.11 -1.31
C HIS A 216 -13.12 2.49 -2.33
N TYR A 217 -13.67 1.31 -2.04
CA TYR A 217 -14.63 0.65 -2.93
C TYR A 217 -15.97 1.37 -3.02
N GLU A 218 -16.52 1.88 -1.90
CA GLU A 218 -17.79 2.62 -1.96
C GLU A 218 -17.66 3.94 -2.72
N ASN A 219 -16.54 4.65 -2.59
CA ASN A 219 -16.26 5.85 -3.41
C ASN A 219 -16.26 5.49 -4.90
N PHE A 220 -15.48 4.47 -5.30
CA PHE A 220 -15.46 3.96 -6.68
C PHE A 220 -16.85 3.55 -7.18
N ARG A 221 -17.60 2.82 -6.35
CA ARG A 221 -18.95 2.33 -6.66
C ARG A 221 -19.92 3.49 -6.85
N HIS A 222 -19.85 4.51 -6.00
CA HIS A 222 -20.68 5.71 -6.09
C HIS A 222 -20.43 6.45 -7.42
N GLU A 223 -19.17 6.71 -7.75
CA GLU A 223 -18.77 7.36 -9.00
C GLU A 223 -19.24 6.57 -10.24
N ARG A 224 -19.03 5.25 -10.25
CA ARG A 224 -19.46 4.37 -11.36
C ARG A 224 -20.97 4.34 -11.54
N LEU A 225 -21.73 4.31 -10.45
CA LEU A 225 -23.19 4.32 -10.52
C LEU A 225 -23.71 5.67 -11.02
N GLN A 226 -23.15 6.79 -10.54
CA GLN A 226 -23.53 8.11 -11.04
C GLN A 226 -23.24 8.28 -12.54
N ALA A 227 -22.06 7.85 -13.00
CA ALA A 227 -21.69 7.92 -14.41
C ALA A 227 -22.67 7.15 -15.32
N ARG A 228 -23.14 5.97 -14.87
CA ARG A 228 -24.15 5.18 -15.62
C ARG A 228 -25.52 5.87 -15.68
N HIS A 229 -25.94 6.55 -14.60
CA HIS A 229 -27.19 7.32 -14.60
C HIS A 229 -27.08 8.57 -15.49
N GLY A 230 -25.91 9.23 -15.52
CA GLY A 230 -25.65 10.36 -16.41
C GLY A 230 -25.73 10.00 -17.90
N HIS A 231 -25.28 8.81 -18.28
CA HIS A 231 -25.40 8.31 -19.65
C HIS A 231 -26.84 7.95 -20.07
N MET A 232 -27.71 7.57 -19.14
CA MET A 232 -29.13 7.32 -19.46
C MET A 232 -29.95 8.61 -19.65
N ASN A 233 -29.48 9.76 -19.14
CA ASN A 233 -30.15 11.06 -19.23
C ASN A 233 -29.65 11.96 -20.39
N GLY A 234 -28.97 11.42 -21.40
CA GLY A 234 -28.79 12.11 -22.68
C GLY A 234 -27.77 13.25 -22.70
N HIS A 235 -26.63 13.10 -22.01
CA HIS A 235 -25.41 13.85 -22.35
C HIS A 235 -24.28 12.85 -22.66
N SER A 236 -23.96 12.72 -23.95
CA SER A 236 -22.73 12.07 -24.39
C SER A 236 -21.53 12.95 -24.00
N MET A 237 -21.03 12.77 -22.78
CA MET A 237 -19.70 13.25 -22.43
C MET A 237 -18.68 12.28 -23.02
N ASN A 238 -17.80 12.79 -23.88
CA ASN A 238 -16.68 12.04 -24.45
C ASN A 238 -15.84 11.43 -23.32
N ILE A 239 -15.80 10.10 -23.27
CA ILE A 239 -15.15 9.27 -22.24
C ILE A 239 -13.61 9.46 -22.21
N VAL A 240 -13.04 10.21 -23.16
CA VAL A 240 -11.58 10.38 -23.30
C VAL A 240 -11.01 11.49 -22.40
N ASN A 241 -11.84 12.40 -21.85
CA ASN A 241 -11.33 13.58 -21.09
C ASN A 241 -11.50 13.52 -19.56
N LEU A 242 -11.99 12.41 -19.00
CA LEU A 242 -12.15 12.29 -17.53
C LEU A 242 -10.82 12.04 -16.80
N ASN A 243 -9.72 11.76 -17.51
CA ASN A 243 -8.40 11.56 -16.90
C ASN A 243 -7.66 12.86 -16.55
N GLU A 244 -8.12 14.04 -16.99
CA GLU A 244 -7.47 15.33 -16.67
C GLU A 244 -8.28 16.22 -15.75
N SER A 245 -9.58 15.97 -15.56
CA SER A 245 -10.48 16.93 -14.87
C SER A 245 -10.85 16.53 -13.44
N SER A 246 -10.39 15.39 -12.94
CA SER A 246 -10.76 14.89 -11.61
C SER A 246 -9.57 14.33 -10.81
N LEU A 247 -8.34 14.75 -11.12
CA LEU A 247 -7.15 14.41 -10.35
C LEU A 247 -6.54 15.63 -9.67
#